data_AF-A0A2V6U6T9-F1
#
_entry.id   AF-A0A2V6U6T9-F1
#
_cell.length_a   1.000
_cell.length_b   1.000
_cell.length_c   1.000
_cell.angle_alpha   90.00
_cell.angle_beta   90.00
_cell.angle_gamma   90.00
#
_symmetry.space_group_name_H-M   'P 1'
#
loop_
_entity.id
_entity.type
_entity.pdbx_description
1 polymer ?
#
loop_
_entity_poly.entity_id
_entity_poly.type
_entity_poly.pdbx_seq_one_letter_code
_entity_poly.pdbx_strand_id
1 'polypeptide(L)'
;MRRTQLPLDGQAYVESLRELERLIRATPDLSNLATIRTFLAAAPRSLLGERTVGECLAADDEKLRVLLHYMILGSSAMGDLHPASRGWLNRGGYPPPPWDPESRPYGKERVITYGGRLGAIVAWEPARSVAFGEGLTEVERRWVLALAIGAGERPEWSDAELERFAAYLTMGGASFAREREVNDAEIAAKYGVPEAMVAYRRSLDDLDL
;
A
#
# COMPACT_ATOMS: atom_id res chain seq x y z
N MET A 1 14.87 -15.91 27.42
CA MET A 1 14.34 -16.44 26.15
C MET A 1 15.37 -16.19 25.06
N ARG A 2 15.89 -17.22 24.37
CA ARG A 2 16.75 -17.02 23.19
C ARG A 2 15.85 -16.47 22.07
N ARG A 3 16.20 -15.31 21.51
CA ARG A 3 15.58 -14.81 20.26
C ARG A 3 15.77 -15.89 19.22
N THR A 4 14.68 -16.48 18.73
CA THR A 4 14.72 -17.34 17.55
C THR A 4 15.22 -16.47 16.40
N GLN A 5 16.44 -16.72 15.94
CA GLN A 5 17.03 -16.00 14.82
C GLN A 5 16.15 -16.26 13.61
N LEU A 6 15.55 -15.20 13.04
CA LEU A 6 14.70 -15.37 11.87
C LEU A 6 15.58 -15.81 10.68
N PRO A 7 15.05 -16.53 9.68
CA PRO A 7 15.83 -16.95 8.51
C PRO A 7 16.55 -15.81 7.77
N LEU A 8 16.06 -14.57 7.92
CA LEU A 8 16.61 -13.33 7.36
C LEU A 8 17.71 -12.70 8.24
N ASP A 9 17.88 -13.13 9.49
CA ASP A 9 18.91 -12.66 10.42
C ASP A 9 20.20 -13.51 10.34
N GLY A 10 20.27 -14.47 9.41
CA GLY A 10 21.41 -15.36 9.23
C GLY A 10 22.54 -14.72 8.41
N GLN A 11 23.79 -14.98 8.78
CA GLN A 11 24.97 -14.50 8.05
C GLN A 11 24.94 -14.88 6.55
N ALA A 12 24.46 -16.08 6.22
CA ALA A 12 24.32 -16.56 4.85
C ALA A 12 23.36 -15.70 4.00
N TYR A 13 22.30 -15.14 4.60
CA TYR A 13 21.39 -14.22 3.91
C TYR A 13 22.10 -12.91 3.58
N VAL A 14 22.81 -12.32 4.55
CA VAL A 14 23.56 -11.08 4.37
C VAL A 14 24.67 -11.23 3.31
N GLU A 15 25.39 -12.34 3.33
CA GLU A 15 26.43 -12.65 2.34
C GLU A 15 25.85 -12.79 0.93
N SER A 16 24.73 -13.51 0.80
CA SER A 16 24.03 -13.67 -0.48
C SER A 16 23.50 -12.34 -1.02
N LEU A 17 22.97 -11.47 -0.16
CA LEU A 17 22.51 -10.14 -0.56
C LEU A 17 23.66 -9.27 -1.10
N ARG A 18 24.83 -9.30 -0.45
CA ARG A 18 26.04 -8.58 -0.89
C ARG A 18 26.60 -9.13 -2.19
N GLU A 19 26.53 -10.44 -2.40
CA GLU A 19 26.98 -11.06 -3.64
C GLU A 19 26.06 -10.71 -4.81
N LEU A 20 24.74 -10.76 -4.60
CA LEU A 20 23.76 -10.28 -5.56
C LEU A 20 23.98 -8.79 -5.90
N GLU A 21 24.18 -7.95 -4.88
CA GLU A 21 24.50 -6.53 -5.07
C GLU A 21 25.74 -6.35 -5.94
N ARG A 22 26.82 -7.10 -5.68
CA ARG A 22 28.05 -7.04 -6.47
C ARG A 22 27.81 -7.39 -7.94
N LEU A 23 27.01 -8.42 -8.20
CA LEU A 23 26.65 -8.82 -9.56
C LEU A 23 25.85 -7.73 -10.28
N ILE A 24 24.85 -7.17 -9.62
CA ILE A 24 24.03 -6.08 -10.17
C ILE A 24 24.89 -4.85 -10.45
N ARG A 25 25.80 -4.47 -9.54
CA ARG A 25 26.69 -3.32 -9.73
C ARG A 25 27.74 -3.53 -10.82
N ALA A 26 28.18 -4.77 -11.04
CA ALA A 26 29.09 -5.10 -12.13
C ALA A 26 28.41 -4.99 -13.51
N THR A 27 27.09 -5.13 -13.57
CA THR A 27 26.28 -4.94 -14.78
C THR A 27 25.01 -4.14 -14.49
N PRO A 28 25.11 -2.81 -14.34
CA PRO A 28 23.98 -1.96 -13.94
C PRO A 28 22.81 -1.96 -14.94
N ASP A 29 23.08 -2.29 -16.20
CA ASP A 29 22.09 -2.46 -17.27
C ASP A 29 21.45 -3.86 -17.29
N LEU A 30 21.83 -4.73 -16.34
CA LEU A 30 21.41 -6.13 -16.25
C LEU A 30 21.66 -6.91 -17.55
N SER A 31 22.77 -6.60 -18.24
CA SER A 31 23.17 -7.29 -19.48
C SER A 31 23.63 -8.74 -19.25
N ASN A 32 24.20 -9.06 -18.08
CA ASN A 32 24.72 -10.40 -17.78
C ASN A 32 23.74 -11.27 -16.98
N LEU A 33 22.58 -11.53 -17.58
CA LEU A 33 21.53 -12.35 -16.96
C LEU A 33 21.95 -13.80 -16.71
N ALA A 34 22.86 -14.36 -17.52
CA ALA A 34 23.34 -15.73 -17.35
C ALA A 34 24.05 -15.94 -16.00
N THR A 35 24.90 -14.99 -15.61
CA THR A 35 25.58 -15.01 -14.31
C THR A 35 24.59 -14.85 -13.16
N ILE A 36 23.61 -13.96 -13.33
CA ILE A 36 22.57 -13.73 -12.30
C ILE A 36 21.69 -14.97 -12.12
N ARG A 37 21.28 -15.65 -13.21
CA ARG A 37 20.55 -16.92 -13.13
C ARG A 37 21.35 -18.00 -12.40
N THR A 38 22.64 -18.09 -12.69
CA THR A 38 23.55 -19.05 -12.04
C THR A 38 23.62 -18.80 -10.54
N PHE A 39 23.74 -17.52 -10.14
CA PHE A 39 23.70 -17.13 -8.74
C PHE A 39 22.35 -17.48 -8.09
N LEU A 40 21.22 -17.12 -8.71
CA LEU A 40 19.88 -17.39 -8.16
C LEU A 40 19.59 -18.88 -8.00
N ALA A 41 20.14 -19.73 -8.87
CA ALA A 41 20.03 -21.19 -8.75
C ALA A 41 20.79 -21.75 -7.54
N ALA A 42 21.91 -21.14 -7.18
CA ALA A 42 22.79 -21.56 -6.08
C ALA A 42 22.51 -20.85 -4.76
N ALA A 43 21.80 -19.70 -4.78
CA ALA A 43 21.55 -18.88 -3.61
C ALA A 43 20.70 -19.62 -2.56
N PRO A 44 20.93 -19.37 -1.26
CA PRO A 44 20.08 -19.89 -0.20
C PRO A 44 18.61 -19.53 -0.42
N ARG A 45 17.70 -20.49 -0.19
CA ARG A 45 16.26 -20.27 -0.37
C ARG A 45 15.70 -19.17 0.54
N SER A 46 16.37 -18.87 1.65
CA SER A 46 16.02 -17.75 2.53
C SER A 46 16.16 -16.37 1.88
N LEU A 47 16.87 -16.24 0.75
CA LEU A 47 17.06 -14.96 0.06
C LEU A 47 15.76 -14.45 -0.61
N LEU A 48 15.02 -15.33 -1.28
CA LEU A 48 13.84 -14.95 -2.10
C LEU A 48 12.62 -15.85 -1.88
N GLY A 49 12.77 -16.97 -1.16
CA GLY A 49 11.78 -18.04 -1.08
C GLY A 49 11.79 -18.97 -2.29
N GLU A 50 11.41 -20.24 -2.09
CA GLU A 50 11.48 -21.28 -3.13
C GLU A 50 10.66 -20.93 -4.39
N ARG A 51 9.45 -20.39 -4.19
CA ARG A 51 8.56 -19.99 -5.29
C ARG A 51 9.18 -18.89 -6.16
N THR A 52 9.72 -17.84 -5.55
CA THR A 52 10.33 -16.71 -6.27
C THR A 52 11.57 -17.15 -7.04
N VAL A 53 12.41 -18.01 -6.44
CA VAL A 53 13.56 -18.57 -7.18
C VAL A 53 13.09 -19.41 -8.37
N GLY A 54 12.05 -20.24 -8.20
CA GLY A 54 11.46 -20.99 -9.30
C GLY A 54 10.98 -20.10 -10.46
N GLU A 55 10.26 -19.02 -10.13
CA GLU A 55 9.80 -18.02 -11.11
C GLU A 55 10.96 -17.30 -11.81
N CYS A 56 12.01 -16.91 -11.08
CA CYS A 56 13.18 -16.26 -11.67
C CYS A 56 13.94 -17.19 -12.63
N LEU A 57 14.07 -18.48 -12.30
CA LEU A 57 14.76 -19.45 -13.15
C LEU A 57 13.97 -19.77 -14.42
N ALA A 58 12.63 -19.81 -14.33
CA ALA A 58 11.73 -20.07 -15.46
C ALA A 58 11.40 -18.84 -16.30
N ALA A 59 11.65 -17.62 -15.80
CA ALA A 59 11.40 -16.37 -16.51
C ALA A 59 12.22 -16.27 -17.80
N ASP A 60 11.67 -15.69 -18.86
CA ASP A 60 12.47 -15.18 -19.97
C ASP A 60 13.35 -13.99 -19.51
N ASP A 61 14.21 -13.50 -20.41
CA ASP A 61 15.18 -12.45 -20.07
C ASP A 61 14.54 -11.12 -19.71
N GLU A 62 13.39 -10.80 -20.29
CA GLU A 62 12.67 -9.57 -20.00
C GLU A 62 11.99 -9.64 -18.63
N LYS A 63 11.24 -10.71 -18.37
CA LYS A 63 10.62 -10.97 -17.06
C LYS A 63 11.68 -11.06 -15.96
N LEU A 64 12.85 -11.66 -16.23
CA LEU A 64 13.94 -11.69 -15.26
C LEU A 64 14.46 -10.27 -14.95
N ARG A 65 14.64 -9.40 -15.95
CA ARG A 65 15.04 -8.00 -15.72
C ARG A 65 14.03 -7.24 -14.85
N VAL A 66 12.73 -7.43 -15.10
CA VAL A 66 11.67 -6.83 -14.26
C VAL A 66 11.78 -7.28 -12.81
N LEU A 67 11.93 -8.59 -12.58
CA LEU A 67 12.08 -9.15 -11.23
C LEU A 67 13.32 -8.62 -10.53
N LEU A 68 14.44 -8.47 -11.25
CA LEU A 68 15.67 -7.89 -10.69
C LEU A 68 15.51 -6.42 -10.31
N HIS A 69 14.82 -5.62 -11.12
CA HIS A 69 14.51 -4.23 -10.74
C HIS A 69 13.60 -4.15 -9.51
N TYR A 70 12.62 -5.05 -9.36
CA TYR A 70 11.83 -5.13 -8.13
C TYR A 70 12.66 -5.56 -6.92
N MET A 71 13.62 -6.47 -7.09
CA MET A 71 14.55 -6.87 -6.03
C MET A 71 15.48 -5.72 -5.61
N ILE A 72 15.93 -4.90 -6.58
CA ILE A 72 16.70 -3.67 -6.29
C ILE A 72 15.86 -2.71 -5.44
N LEU A 73 14.60 -2.46 -5.82
CA LEU A 73 13.69 -1.58 -5.08
C LEU A 73 13.34 -2.11 -3.68
N GLY A 74 13.28 -3.43 -3.50
CA GLY A 74 13.07 -4.06 -2.21
C GLY A 74 14.30 -4.08 -1.28
N SER A 75 15.48 -3.66 -1.76
CA SER A 75 16.73 -3.72 -1.00
C SER A 75 17.19 -2.35 -0.55
N SER A 76 17.36 -2.17 0.77
CA SER A 76 17.97 -0.97 1.36
C SER A 76 19.45 -0.83 1.01
N ALA A 77 20.16 -1.96 0.79
CA ALA A 77 21.57 -1.96 0.44
C ALA A 77 21.84 -1.39 -0.97
N MET A 78 20.83 -1.42 -1.84
CA MET A 78 20.90 -0.92 -3.22
C MET A 78 20.08 0.37 -3.41
N GLY A 79 19.86 1.13 -2.34
CA GLY A 79 19.04 2.35 -2.36
C GLY A 79 19.43 3.38 -3.41
N ASP A 80 20.73 3.50 -3.67
CA ASP A 80 21.29 4.39 -4.71
C ASP A 80 20.89 4.00 -6.14
N LEU A 81 20.52 2.74 -6.38
CA LEU A 81 20.08 2.23 -7.67
C LEU A 81 18.55 2.37 -7.89
N HIS A 82 17.81 2.82 -6.88
CA HIS A 82 16.35 2.93 -6.96
C HIS A 82 15.87 3.88 -8.07
N PRO A 83 16.39 5.12 -8.21
CA PRO A 83 15.92 6.03 -9.25
C PRO A 83 16.12 5.49 -10.67
N ALA A 84 17.25 4.83 -10.92
CA ALA A 84 17.55 4.21 -12.22
C ALA A 84 16.60 3.04 -12.51
N SER A 85 16.31 2.22 -11.50
CA SER A 85 15.38 1.08 -11.61
C SER A 85 13.94 1.53 -11.86
N ARG A 86 13.46 2.56 -11.14
CA ARG A 86 12.13 3.16 -11.41
C ARG A 86 12.07 3.74 -12.83
N GLY A 87 13.12 4.46 -13.25
CA GLY A 87 13.21 5.00 -14.60
C GLY A 87 13.18 3.94 -15.69
N TRP A 88 13.82 2.78 -15.46
CA TRP A 88 13.78 1.65 -16.39
C TRP A 88 12.38 1.03 -16.49
N LEU A 89 11.77 0.72 -15.34
CA LEU A 89 10.41 0.14 -15.27
C LEU A 89 9.38 1.03 -15.95
N ASN A 90 9.42 2.34 -15.68
CA ASN A 90 8.51 3.33 -16.28
C ASN A 90 8.66 3.40 -17.81
N ARG A 91 9.89 3.37 -18.34
CA ARG A 91 10.11 3.36 -19.81
C ARG A 91 9.58 2.09 -20.47
N GLY A 92 9.63 0.95 -19.77
CA GLY A 92 9.10 -0.32 -20.23
C GLY A 92 7.59 -0.49 -20.05
N GLY A 93 6.89 0.47 -19.43
CA GLY A 93 5.47 0.36 -19.13
C GLY A 93 5.15 -0.64 -18.00
N TYR A 94 6.14 -1.00 -17.18
CA TYR A 94 5.97 -1.91 -16.06
C TYR A 94 5.42 -1.18 -14.84
N PRO A 95 4.41 -1.73 -14.15
CA PRO A 95 3.88 -1.11 -12.94
C PRO A 95 4.95 -1.11 -11.84
N PRO A 96 5.01 -0.08 -10.99
CA PRO A 96 5.87 -0.12 -9.82
C PRO A 96 5.36 -1.19 -8.83
N PRO A 97 6.23 -1.85 -8.05
CA PRO A 97 5.79 -2.88 -7.12
C PRO A 97 5.01 -2.25 -5.96
N PRO A 98 3.93 -2.88 -5.44
CA PRO A 98 2.99 -2.24 -4.49
C PRO A 98 3.56 -1.85 -3.12
N TRP A 99 4.79 -2.31 -2.81
CA TRP A 99 5.54 -1.95 -1.60
C TRP A 99 6.58 -0.83 -1.84
N ASP A 100 6.80 -0.40 -3.09
CA ASP A 100 7.75 0.68 -3.37
C ASP A 100 7.15 2.02 -2.89
N PRO A 101 7.91 2.84 -2.15
CA PRO A 101 7.40 4.11 -1.60
C PRO A 101 6.90 5.09 -2.67
N GLU A 102 7.38 5.00 -3.91
CA GLU A 102 6.94 5.81 -5.03
C GLU A 102 5.87 5.11 -5.90
N SER A 103 5.52 3.84 -5.60
CA SER A 103 4.48 3.08 -6.34
C SER A 103 3.07 3.58 -6.11
N ARG A 104 2.88 4.35 -5.04
CA ARG A 104 1.62 4.95 -4.69
C ARG A 104 1.74 6.46 -4.87
N PRO A 105 0.67 7.16 -5.28
CA PRO A 105 0.50 8.58 -4.98
C PRO A 105 0.56 8.90 -3.46
N TYR A 106 0.60 7.86 -2.61
CA TYR A 106 0.69 7.96 -1.16
C TYR A 106 1.98 8.68 -0.74
N GLY A 107 1.79 9.79 -0.04
CA GLY A 107 2.85 10.66 0.47
C GLY A 107 2.68 12.10 0.01
N LYS A 108 2.11 12.32 -1.18
CA LYS A 108 1.83 13.66 -1.72
C LYS A 108 0.36 14.01 -1.69
N GLU A 109 -0.49 13.09 -2.10
CA GLU A 109 -1.93 13.25 -2.05
C GLU A 109 -2.68 11.91 -2.06
N ARG A 110 -3.95 11.94 -1.67
CA ARG A 110 -4.86 10.81 -1.71
C ARG A 110 -6.18 11.24 -2.31
N VAL A 111 -6.63 10.45 -3.29
CA VAL A 111 -7.94 10.59 -3.89
C VAL A 111 -8.92 9.70 -3.13
N ILE A 112 -10.04 10.29 -2.71
CA ILE A 112 -11.18 9.61 -2.10
C ILE A 112 -12.29 9.56 -3.14
N THR A 113 -12.82 8.36 -3.38
CA THR A 113 -13.97 8.14 -4.28
C THR A 113 -15.20 7.83 -3.43
N TYR A 114 -16.35 8.40 -3.81
CA TYR A 114 -17.64 8.09 -3.19
C TYR A 114 -18.66 7.80 -4.29
N GLY A 115 -19.32 6.65 -4.27
CA GLY A 115 -20.32 6.27 -5.28
C GLY A 115 -19.77 6.26 -6.73
N GLY A 116 -18.50 5.89 -6.91
CA GLY A 116 -17.85 5.86 -8.23
C GLY A 116 -17.43 7.23 -8.79
N ARG A 117 -17.62 8.32 -8.04
CA ARG A 117 -17.21 9.69 -8.42
C ARG A 117 -16.19 10.26 -7.44
N LEU A 118 -15.50 11.33 -7.84
CA LEU A 118 -14.54 12.03 -6.98
C LEU A 118 -15.27 12.57 -5.73
N GLY A 119 -14.85 12.09 -4.56
CA GLY A 119 -15.30 12.58 -3.26
C GLY A 119 -14.41 13.71 -2.77
N ALA A 120 -13.11 13.46 -2.61
CA ALA A 120 -12.16 14.48 -2.21
C ALA A 120 -10.74 14.16 -2.67
N ILE A 121 -9.89 15.18 -2.68
CA ILE A 121 -8.44 15.07 -2.79
C ILE A 121 -7.84 15.63 -1.50
N VAL A 122 -7.05 14.82 -0.81
CA VAL A 122 -6.32 15.19 0.40
C VAL A 122 -4.84 15.28 0.04
N ALA A 123 -4.27 16.48 0.02
CA ALA A 123 -2.86 16.68 -0.31
C ALA A 123 -2.04 17.02 0.94
N TRP A 124 -0.81 16.50 1.01
CA TRP A 124 0.20 16.81 2.03
C TRP A 124 1.33 17.67 1.48
N GLU A 125 1.59 17.61 0.18
CA GLU A 125 2.60 18.41 -0.53
C GLU A 125 1.98 19.15 -1.73
N PRO A 126 2.47 20.35 -2.10
CA PRO A 126 3.47 21.15 -1.38
C PRO A 126 2.90 21.83 -0.12
N ALA A 127 1.58 21.87 0.03
CA ALA A 127 0.88 22.39 1.20
C ALA A 127 -0.30 21.50 1.54
N ARG A 128 -0.55 21.33 2.85
CA ARG A 128 -1.69 20.53 3.33
C ARG A 128 -3.00 21.16 2.88
N SER A 129 -3.80 20.40 2.13
CA SER A 129 -5.09 20.88 1.65
C SER A 129 -6.09 19.74 1.47
N VAL A 130 -7.38 20.10 1.50
CA VAL A 130 -8.48 19.19 1.20
C VAL A 130 -9.40 19.89 0.20
N ALA A 131 -9.61 19.26 -0.95
CA ALA A 131 -10.53 19.72 -1.98
C ALA A 131 -11.66 18.71 -2.16
N PHE A 132 -12.91 19.13 -2.02
CA PHE A 132 -14.07 18.27 -2.26
C PHE A 132 -14.45 18.24 -3.74
N GLY A 133 -14.91 17.08 -4.20
CA GLY A 133 -15.53 16.94 -5.50
C GLY A 133 -16.82 17.75 -5.61
N GLU A 134 -17.13 18.18 -6.83
CA GLU A 134 -18.35 18.92 -7.13
C GLU A 134 -19.59 18.02 -7.08
N GLY A 135 -20.76 18.63 -6.82
CA GLY A 135 -22.04 17.93 -6.84
C GLY A 135 -22.30 16.96 -5.68
N LEU A 136 -21.47 16.97 -4.62
CA LEU A 136 -21.78 16.29 -3.37
C LEU A 136 -22.91 17.02 -2.63
N THR A 137 -23.93 16.29 -2.22
CA THR A 137 -24.94 16.77 -1.27
C THR A 137 -24.30 17.05 0.09
N GLU A 138 -25.00 17.77 0.97
CA GLU A 138 -24.48 18.08 2.30
C GLU A 138 -24.19 16.81 3.11
N VAL A 139 -25.08 15.81 3.03
CA VAL A 139 -24.97 14.51 3.70
C VAL A 139 -23.76 13.72 3.20
N GLU A 140 -23.56 13.67 1.87
CA GLU A 140 -22.39 13.01 1.28
C GLU A 140 -21.09 13.75 1.64
N ARG A 141 -21.12 15.08 1.66
CA ARG A 141 -19.95 15.89 2.02
C ARG A 141 -19.51 15.62 3.46
N ARG A 142 -20.43 15.44 4.40
CA ARG A 142 -20.10 15.08 5.79
C ARG A 142 -19.40 13.73 5.87
N TRP A 143 -19.89 12.73 5.14
CA TRP A 143 -19.25 11.41 5.08
C TRP A 143 -17.86 11.48 4.45
N VAL A 144 -17.73 12.14 3.29
CA VAL A 144 -16.45 12.31 2.60
C VAL A 144 -15.46 13.11 3.45
N LEU A 145 -15.92 14.09 4.23
CA LEU A 145 -15.07 14.84 5.16
C LEU A 145 -14.49 13.91 6.24
N ALA A 146 -15.28 12.98 6.78
CA ALA A 146 -14.79 12.02 7.76
C ALA A 146 -13.71 11.09 7.17
N LEU A 147 -13.88 10.64 5.93
CA LEU A 147 -12.85 9.89 5.18
C LEU A 147 -11.60 10.75 4.97
N ALA A 148 -11.76 12.03 4.61
CA ALA A 148 -10.66 12.96 4.37
C ALA A 148 -9.84 13.27 5.64
N ILE A 149 -10.51 13.36 6.80
CA ILE A 149 -9.83 13.48 8.10
C ILE A 149 -8.99 12.22 8.36
N GLY A 150 -9.57 11.02 8.20
CA GLY A 150 -8.86 9.76 8.40
C GLY A 150 -7.65 9.64 7.48
N ALA A 151 -7.83 9.98 6.19
CA ALA A 151 -6.74 10.03 5.23
C ALA A 151 -5.64 10.99 5.70
N GLY A 152 -6.00 12.23 6.06
CA GLY A 152 -5.09 13.28 6.49
C GLY A 152 -4.23 12.91 7.69
N GLU A 153 -4.82 12.24 8.68
CA GLU A 153 -4.17 11.80 9.93
C GLU A 153 -3.30 10.54 9.75
N ARG A 154 -3.71 9.65 8.84
CA ARG A 154 -3.09 8.33 8.62
C ARG A 154 -3.03 8.02 7.12
N PRO A 155 -2.07 8.62 6.39
CA PRO A 155 -1.95 8.44 4.94
C PRO A 155 -1.82 6.98 4.53
N GLU A 156 -1.25 6.13 5.39
CA GLU A 156 -0.99 4.71 5.16
C GLU A 156 -2.23 3.80 5.22
N TRP A 157 -3.34 4.26 5.81
CA TRP A 157 -4.55 3.44 5.97
C TRP A 157 -5.15 3.01 4.63
N SER A 158 -5.63 1.78 4.53
CA SER A 158 -6.44 1.30 3.41
C SER A 158 -7.81 1.99 3.35
N ASP A 159 -8.51 1.89 2.23
CA ASP A 159 -9.86 2.48 2.10
C ASP A 159 -10.85 1.86 3.11
N ALA A 160 -10.73 0.57 3.38
CA ALA A 160 -11.54 -0.11 4.40
C ALA A 160 -11.25 0.42 5.83
N GLU A 161 -10.00 0.74 6.14
CA GLU A 161 -9.64 1.36 7.42
C GLU A 161 -10.18 2.79 7.52
N LEU A 162 -10.16 3.56 6.42
CA LEU A 162 -10.76 4.89 6.37
C LEU A 162 -12.28 4.84 6.55
N GLU A 163 -12.97 3.91 5.88
CA GLU A 163 -14.41 3.72 6.00
C GLU A 163 -14.80 3.35 7.44
N ARG A 164 -14.05 2.42 8.05
CA ARG A 164 -14.24 2.05 9.45
C ARG A 164 -14.03 3.26 10.38
N PHE A 165 -12.97 4.03 10.17
CA PHE A 165 -12.71 5.25 10.93
C PHE A 165 -13.84 6.29 10.75
N ALA A 166 -14.28 6.55 9.52
CA ALA A 166 -15.35 7.49 9.21
C ALA A 166 -16.67 7.08 9.86
N ALA A 167 -16.98 5.77 9.88
CA ALA A 167 -18.17 5.24 10.55
C ALA A 167 -18.14 5.54 12.06
N TYR A 168 -17.01 5.30 12.73
CA TYR A 168 -16.88 5.65 14.15
C TYR A 168 -16.83 7.15 14.42
N LEU A 169 -16.19 7.94 13.55
CA LEU A 169 -16.11 9.39 13.72
C LEU A 169 -17.50 10.05 13.61
N THR A 170 -18.33 9.58 12.67
CA THR A 170 -19.63 10.19 12.37
C THR A 170 -20.76 9.68 13.28
N MET A 171 -20.74 8.40 13.65
CA MET A 171 -21.85 7.75 14.38
C MET A 171 -21.44 7.23 15.77
N GLY A 172 -20.15 7.28 16.10
CA GLY A 172 -19.59 6.86 17.39
C GLY A 172 -19.52 5.34 17.59
N GLY A 173 -18.68 4.92 18.55
CA GLY A 173 -18.58 3.54 19.02
C GLY A 173 -19.74 3.21 19.97
N ALA A 174 -19.63 3.65 21.22
CA ALA A 174 -20.61 3.37 22.28
C ALA A 174 -21.98 4.05 22.10
N SER A 175 -22.04 5.20 21.42
CA SER A 175 -23.30 5.90 21.18
C SER A 175 -24.21 5.15 20.20
N PHE A 176 -23.64 4.37 19.28
CA PHE A 176 -24.38 3.67 18.25
C PHE A 176 -25.13 2.43 18.76
N ALA A 177 -24.67 1.84 19.87
CA ALA A 177 -25.29 0.63 20.43
C ALA A 177 -26.79 0.84 20.73
N ARG A 178 -27.17 2.04 21.15
CA ARG A 178 -28.57 2.43 21.44
C ARG A 178 -29.42 2.61 20.17
N GLU A 179 -28.78 2.76 19.02
CA GLU A 179 -29.44 2.99 17.74
C GLU A 179 -29.74 1.69 17.00
N ARG A 180 -29.28 0.52 17.49
CA ARG A 180 -29.42 -0.75 16.77
C ARG A 180 -30.87 -1.14 16.46
N GLU A 181 -31.84 -0.67 17.23
CA GLU A 181 -33.27 -0.97 17.00
C GLU A 181 -33.98 0.10 16.14
N VAL A 182 -33.32 1.23 15.85
CA VAL A 182 -33.86 2.33 15.04
C VAL A 182 -33.65 2.03 13.55
N ASN A 183 -34.56 2.44 12.66
CA ASN A 183 -34.36 2.19 11.23
C ASN A 183 -33.23 3.06 10.62
N ASP A 184 -32.64 2.60 9.52
CA ASP A 184 -31.44 3.23 8.95
C ASP A 184 -31.70 4.65 8.46
N ALA A 185 -32.89 4.94 7.92
CA ALA A 185 -33.26 6.27 7.44
C ALA A 185 -33.31 7.30 8.60
N GLU A 186 -33.86 6.92 9.75
CA GLU A 186 -33.89 7.78 10.94
C GLU A 186 -32.49 8.04 11.51
N ILE A 187 -31.65 7.00 11.56
CA ILE A 187 -30.25 7.14 12.00
C ILE A 187 -29.47 8.02 11.01
N ALA A 188 -29.64 7.80 9.71
CA ALA A 188 -29.00 8.56 8.65
C ALA A 188 -29.35 10.05 8.76
N ALA A 189 -30.63 10.37 8.98
CA ALA A 189 -31.10 11.74 9.20
C ALA A 189 -30.50 12.35 10.48
N LYS A 190 -30.45 11.58 11.58
CA LYS A 190 -29.90 12.01 12.87
C LYS A 190 -28.42 12.38 12.79
N TYR A 191 -27.61 11.52 12.18
CA TYR A 191 -26.15 11.74 12.08
C TYR A 191 -25.75 12.51 10.82
N GLY A 192 -26.68 12.75 9.90
CA GLY A 192 -26.43 13.44 8.64
C GLY A 192 -25.45 12.68 7.75
N VAL A 193 -25.60 11.36 7.66
CA VAL A 193 -24.80 10.46 6.81
C VAL A 193 -25.69 9.71 5.81
N PRO A 194 -25.15 9.22 4.69
CA PRO A 194 -25.93 8.39 3.76
C PRO A 194 -26.45 7.12 4.44
N GLU A 195 -27.66 6.68 4.09
CA GLU A 195 -28.30 5.50 4.69
C GLU A 195 -27.45 4.22 4.53
N ALA A 196 -26.79 4.06 3.38
CA ALA A 196 -25.87 2.95 3.15
C ALA A 196 -24.71 2.89 4.16
N MET A 197 -24.27 4.05 4.69
CA MET A 197 -23.20 4.11 5.68
C MET A 197 -23.67 3.72 7.07
N VAL A 198 -24.97 3.88 7.36
CA VAL A 198 -25.58 3.33 8.58
C VAL A 198 -25.59 1.81 8.52
N ALA A 199 -26.02 1.24 7.39
CA ALA A 199 -25.99 -0.21 7.17
C ALA A 199 -24.56 -0.76 7.33
N TYR A 200 -23.56 -0.06 6.80
CA TYR A 200 -22.15 -0.40 7.02
C TYR A 200 -21.76 -0.31 8.51
N ARG A 201 -22.11 0.77 9.21
CA ARG A 201 -21.80 0.92 10.65
C ARG A 201 -22.41 -0.19 11.50
N ARG A 202 -23.60 -0.71 11.15
CA ARG A 202 -24.22 -1.85 11.84
C ARG A 202 -23.43 -3.15 11.73
N SER A 203 -22.69 -3.32 10.63
CA SER A 203 -21.81 -4.48 10.42
C SER A 203 -20.55 -4.44 11.29
N LEU A 204 -20.25 -3.28 11.89
CA LEU A 204 -19.09 -3.09 12.76
C LEU A 204 -19.46 -3.32 14.22
N ASP A 205 -18.46 -3.78 14.99
CA ASP A 205 -18.58 -3.93 16.43
C ASP A 205 -18.82 -2.56 17.09
N ASP A 206 -19.65 -2.56 18.12
CA ASP A 206 -19.69 -1.44 19.05
C ASP A 206 -18.47 -1.54 19.93
N LEU A 207 -17.65 -0.49 19.93
CA LEU A 207 -16.47 -0.47 20.79
C LEU A 207 -16.96 -0.42 22.25
N ASP A 208 -16.64 -1.46 23.00
CA ASP A 208 -16.85 -1.50 24.45
C ASP A 208 -16.06 -0.35 25.09
N LEU A 209 -16.72 0.39 26.00
CA LEU A 209 -16.06 1.37 26.86
C LEU A 209 -15.23 0.67 27.94
#